data_AF-Q9LDS3-F1
#
_entry.id   AF-Q9LDS3-F1
#
_cell.length_a   1.000
_cell.length_b   1.000
_cell.length_c   1.000
_cell.angle_alpha   90.00
_cell.angle_beta   90.00
_cell.angle_gamma   90.00
#
_symmetry.space_group_name_H-M   'P 1'
#
loop_
_entity.id
_entity.type
_entity.pdbx_description
1 polymer ?
#
loop_
_entity_poly.entity_id
_entity_poly.type
_entity_poly.pdbx_seq_one_letter_code
_entity_poly.pdbx_strand_id
1 'polypeptide(L)'
;KELVFYFHDILFKGDNYNNATSAIIGSPEWGNKTALAQPYNFGDLVAFDDPITLDNNLHSPPVGRAQGMYLYDQKSIYSAWLGFTFLFNSTKLVGTLNFAGADPLMNKTRDLSVIGGTGDFFM
;
A
#
# COMPACT_ATOMS: atom_id res chain seq x y z
N LYS A 1 -11.52 -5.06 -18.25
CA LYS A 1 -11.62 -6.15 -17.25
C LYS A 1 -11.91 -5.49 -15.91
N GLU A 2 -12.88 -5.97 -15.15
CA GLU A 2 -13.19 -5.46 -13.80
C GLU A 2 -12.76 -6.51 -12.78
N LEU A 3 -12.03 -6.08 -11.76
CA LEU A 3 -11.53 -6.92 -10.68
C LEU A 3 -11.72 -6.15 -9.36
N VAL A 4 -12.17 -6.85 -8.33
CA VAL A 4 -12.40 -6.28 -7.00
C VAL A 4 -11.60 -7.08 -5.99
N PHE A 5 -10.76 -6.36 -5.24
CA PHE A 5 -9.88 -6.94 -4.23
C PHE A 5 -9.79 -6.00 -3.02
N TYR A 6 -9.30 -6.56 -1.91
CA TYR A 6 -9.01 -5.83 -0.67
C TYR A 6 -7.54 -6.09 -0.32
N PHE A 7 -6.76 -5.04 -0.06
CA PHE A 7 -5.42 -5.19 0.51
C PHE A 7 -5.39 -4.59 1.91
N HIS A 8 -4.54 -5.14 2.78
CA HIS A 8 -4.59 -4.88 4.21
C HIS A 8 -3.24 -4.36 4.72
N ASP A 9 -3.16 -3.07 4.99
CA ASP A 9 -1.97 -2.42 5.57
C ASP A 9 -2.03 -2.45 7.10
N ILE A 10 -1.00 -3.02 7.73
CA ILE A 10 -0.81 -3.06 9.18
C ILE A 10 0.59 -2.50 9.47
N LEU A 11 0.63 -1.21 9.81
CA LEU A 11 1.87 -0.54 10.16
C LEU A 11 2.53 -1.15 11.41
N PHE A 12 3.85 -1.32 11.35
CA PHE A 12 4.67 -1.63 12.51
C PHE A 12 4.66 -0.46 13.51
N LYS A 13 4.37 -0.76 14.78
CA LYS A 13 4.21 0.19 15.89
C LYS A 13 5.26 0.03 16.99
N GLY A 14 6.29 -0.78 16.75
CA GLY A 14 7.37 -1.05 17.70
C GLY A 14 7.31 -2.43 18.36
N ASP A 15 6.13 -3.04 18.46
CA ASP A 15 5.90 -4.27 19.23
C ASP A 15 5.10 -5.36 18.48
N ASN A 16 4.64 -5.07 17.26
CA ASN A 16 3.74 -5.93 16.49
C ASN A 16 4.41 -6.57 15.26
N TYR A 17 5.71 -6.87 15.31
CA TYR A 17 6.48 -7.37 14.16
C TYR A 17 5.81 -8.53 13.41
N ASN A 18 5.30 -9.52 14.14
CA ASN A 18 4.66 -10.71 13.54
C ASN A 18 3.33 -10.42 12.84
N ASN A 19 2.68 -9.29 13.13
CA ASN A 19 1.39 -8.91 12.57
C ASN A 19 1.50 -7.74 11.57
N ALA A 20 2.61 -7.02 11.58
CA ALA A 20 2.82 -5.89 10.69
C ALA A 20 3.05 -6.36 9.25
N THR A 21 2.46 -5.64 8.30
CA THR A 21 2.66 -5.84 6.86
C THR A 21 3.43 -4.67 6.22
N SER A 22 3.62 -3.57 6.97
CA SER A 22 4.35 -2.40 6.55
C SER A 22 5.19 -1.76 7.65
N ALA A 23 6.17 -0.94 7.27
CA ALA A 23 7.07 -0.28 8.20
C ALA A 23 7.56 1.08 7.68
N ILE A 24 7.71 2.05 8.59
CA ILE A 24 8.31 3.35 8.31
C ILE A 24 9.82 3.15 8.09
N ILE A 25 10.29 3.35 6.86
CA ILE A 25 11.69 3.18 6.48
C ILE A 25 12.44 4.52 6.40
N GLY A 26 11.72 5.62 6.14
CA GLY A 26 12.21 7.00 6.21
C GLY A 26 11.24 7.87 6.99
N SER A 27 11.75 8.82 7.77
CA SER A 27 10.96 9.74 8.60
C SER A 27 11.71 11.07 8.71
N PRO A 28 11.03 12.22 8.82
CA PRO A 28 11.69 13.48 9.10
C PRO A 28 12.43 13.47 10.45
N GLU A 29 13.33 14.42 10.66
CA GLU A 29 14.18 14.51 11.87
C GLU A 29 13.38 14.58 13.19
N TRP A 30 12.16 15.11 13.14
CA TRP A 30 11.27 15.21 14.31
C TRP A 30 10.33 14.00 14.48
N GLY A 31 10.42 13.02 13.59
CA GLY A 31 9.64 11.78 13.60
C GLY A 31 10.43 10.59 14.15
N ASN A 32 9.82 9.40 14.09
CA ASN A 32 10.49 8.15 14.38
C ASN A 32 9.95 7.03 13.49
N LYS A 33 10.45 5.80 13.65
CA LYS A 33 10.10 4.66 12.78
C LYS A 33 9.03 3.72 13.35
N THR A 34 8.41 4.09 14.47
CA THR A 34 7.38 3.28 15.15
C THR A 34 6.06 4.05 15.34
N ALA A 35 6.02 5.33 14.98
CA ALA A 35 4.83 6.17 14.97
C ALA A 35 4.95 7.22 13.87
N LEU A 36 3.83 7.52 13.22
CA LEU A 36 3.79 8.52 12.13
C LEU A 36 4.10 9.93 12.67
N ALA A 37 4.95 10.64 11.97
CA ALA A 37 5.40 11.98 12.29
C ALA A 37 4.22 12.96 12.38
N GLN A 38 4.32 13.96 13.25
CA GLN A 38 3.32 15.02 13.36
C GLN A 38 3.93 16.36 12.93
N PRO A 39 3.14 17.24 12.29
CA PRO A 39 1.77 17.05 11.83
C PRO A 39 1.69 16.36 10.45
N TYR A 40 0.54 15.76 10.15
CA TYR A 40 0.17 15.21 8.83
C TYR A 40 1.04 14.08 8.27
N ASN A 41 1.92 13.49 9.09
CA ASN A 41 2.83 12.40 8.70
C ASN A 41 3.85 12.81 7.62
N PHE A 42 3.98 14.12 7.34
CA PHE A 42 4.78 14.62 6.24
C PHE A 42 6.22 14.11 6.29
N GLY A 43 6.67 13.49 5.19
CA GLY A 43 8.02 12.96 5.04
C GLY A 43 8.20 11.53 5.52
N ASP A 44 7.18 10.90 6.12
CA ASP A 44 7.22 9.47 6.39
C ASP A 44 7.12 8.67 5.08
N LEU A 45 8.12 7.82 4.85
CA LEU A 45 8.17 6.86 3.76
C LEU A 45 7.97 5.46 4.33
N VAL A 46 6.93 4.78 3.88
CA VAL A 46 6.56 3.44 4.34
C VAL A 46 6.77 2.44 3.21
N ALA A 47 7.45 1.33 3.52
CA ALA A 47 7.49 0.15 2.66
C ALA A 47 6.44 -0.85 3.14
N PHE A 48 5.75 -1.52 2.22
CA PHE A 48 4.70 -2.47 2.54
C PHE A 48 4.72 -3.71 1.65
N ASP A 49 4.30 -4.83 2.24
CA ASP A 49 4.05 -6.11 1.60
C ASP A 49 2.74 -6.67 2.20
N ASP A 50 1.62 -6.24 1.61
CA ASP A 50 0.28 -6.44 2.15
C ASP A 50 -0.43 -7.63 1.48
N PRO A 51 -1.18 -8.46 2.23
CA PRO A 51 -1.97 -9.51 1.62
C PRO A 51 -3.15 -8.92 0.84
N ILE A 52 -3.47 -9.52 -0.32
CA ILE A 52 -4.65 -9.18 -1.12
C ILE A 52 -5.68 -10.30 -0.97
N THR A 53 -6.92 -9.99 -0.59
CA THR A 53 -8.04 -10.94 -0.42
C THR A 53 -9.23 -10.59 -1.33
N LEU A 54 -10.15 -11.54 -1.49
CA LEU A 54 -11.37 -11.36 -2.30
C LEU A 54 -12.53 -10.72 -1.53
N ASP A 55 -12.44 -10.67 -0.21
CA ASP A 55 -13.39 -10.04 0.70
C ASP A 55 -12.67 -9.15 1.71
N ASN A 56 -13.42 -8.37 2.48
CA ASN A 56 -12.88 -7.47 3.49
C ASN A 56 -12.51 -8.19 4.81
N ASN A 57 -11.91 -9.38 4.72
CA ASN A 57 -11.47 -10.16 5.86
C ASN A 57 -9.98 -10.48 5.71
N LEU A 58 -9.15 -9.89 6.57
CA LEU A 58 -7.70 -10.10 6.61
C LEU A 58 -7.31 -11.58 6.74
N HIS A 59 -8.13 -12.40 7.40
CA HIS A 59 -7.84 -13.82 7.62
C HIS A 59 -8.26 -14.71 6.45
N SER A 60 -8.87 -14.16 5.40
CA SER A 60 -9.18 -14.90 4.19
C SER A 60 -7.90 -15.30 3.43
N PRO A 61 -7.91 -16.41 2.67
CA PRO A 61 -6.76 -16.82 1.88
C PRO A 61 -6.34 -15.72 0.90
N PRO A 62 -5.06 -15.29 0.91
CA PRO A 62 -4.60 -14.26 0.00
C PRO A 62 -4.56 -14.79 -1.44
N VAL A 63 -4.97 -13.95 -2.39
CA VAL A 63 -4.88 -14.21 -3.85
C VAL A 63 -3.66 -13.54 -4.50
N GLY A 64 -2.95 -12.71 -3.74
CA GLY A 64 -1.76 -11.99 -4.16
C GLY A 64 -1.17 -11.15 -3.05
N ARG A 65 -0.20 -10.31 -3.40
CA ARG A 65 0.47 -9.35 -2.50
C ARG A 65 0.48 -7.97 -3.13
N ALA A 66 0.26 -6.92 -2.34
CA ALA A 66 0.52 -5.54 -2.73
C ALA A 66 1.88 -5.14 -2.18
N GLN A 67 2.85 -4.88 -3.06
CA GLN A 67 4.25 -4.65 -2.70
C GLN A 67 4.72 -3.30 -3.23
N GLY A 68 5.24 -2.46 -2.35
CA GLY A 68 5.72 -1.14 -2.76
C GLY A 68 5.96 -0.19 -1.61
N MET A 69 5.69 1.08 -1.87
CA MET A 69 5.86 2.14 -0.89
C MET A 69 4.79 3.23 -1.01
N TYR A 70 4.58 3.94 0.09
CA TYR A 70 3.84 5.20 0.10
C TYR A 70 4.60 6.28 0.87
N LEU A 71 4.49 7.52 0.40
CA LEU A 71 5.12 8.70 0.99
C LEU A 71 4.04 9.71 1.35
N TYR A 72 4.00 10.17 2.59
CA TYR A 72 3.17 11.31 2.97
C TYR A 72 3.82 12.60 2.48
N ASP A 73 3.25 13.22 1.46
CA ASP A 73 3.92 14.23 0.62
C ASP A 73 3.35 15.65 0.79
N GLN A 74 2.34 15.85 1.64
CA GLN A 74 1.68 17.14 1.82
C GLN A 74 1.83 17.70 3.25
N LYS A 75 2.19 18.99 3.35
CA LYS A 75 2.44 19.68 4.63
C LYS A 75 1.19 20.23 5.34
N SER A 76 0.06 20.30 4.64
CA SER A 76 -1.13 21.06 5.11
C SER A 76 -2.39 20.21 5.31
N ILE A 77 -2.40 18.97 4.80
CA ILE A 77 -3.53 18.05 4.90
C ILE A 77 -3.02 16.63 4.64
N TYR A 78 -3.74 15.62 5.13
CA TYR A 78 -3.38 14.23 4.91
C TYR A 78 -3.50 13.86 3.42
N SER A 79 -2.36 13.51 2.83
CA SER A 79 -2.21 13.00 1.46
C SER A 79 -1.01 12.04 1.44
N ALA A 80 -1.04 11.08 0.53
CA ALA A 80 0.08 10.23 0.24
C ALA A 80 0.31 10.13 -1.27
N TRP A 81 1.52 9.79 -1.68
CA TRP A 81 1.84 9.30 -3.02
C TRP A 81 2.15 7.81 -2.92
N LEU A 82 1.54 6.99 -3.78
CA LEU A 82 1.74 5.55 -3.81
C LEU A 82 2.49 5.12 -5.07
N GLY A 83 3.41 4.18 -4.89
CA GLY A 83 4.04 3.43 -5.97
C GLY A 83 4.17 1.96 -5.56
N PHE A 84 3.38 1.07 -6.18
CA PHE A 84 3.31 -0.33 -5.78
C PHE A 84 2.86 -1.25 -6.90
N THR A 85 2.98 -2.55 -6.64
CA THR A 85 2.63 -3.62 -7.55
C THR A 85 1.65 -4.57 -6.86
N PHE A 86 0.54 -4.91 -7.51
CA PHE A 86 -0.19 -6.13 -7.18
C PHE A 86 0.50 -7.30 -7.87
N LEU A 87 1.03 -8.23 -7.07
CA LEU A 87 1.65 -9.47 -7.49
C LEU A 87 0.65 -10.62 -7.30
N PHE A 88 0.11 -11.13 -8.42
CA PHE A 88 -0.79 -12.28 -8.42
C PHE A 88 -0.01 -13.55 -8.77
N ASN A 89 -0.20 -14.58 -7.94
CA ASN A 89 0.37 -15.89 -8.16
C ASN A 89 -0.59 -16.97 -7.67
N SER A 90 -1.81 -16.96 -8.22
CA SER A 90 -2.88 -17.88 -7.88
C SER A 90 -3.21 -18.79 -9.06
N THR A 91 -4.06 -19.79 -8.84
CA THR A 91 -4.56 -20.66 -9.92
C THR A 91 -5.43 -19.94 -10.95
N LYS A 92 -5.93 -18.73 -10.64
CA LYS A 92 -6.83 -17.95 -11.51
C LYS A 92 -6.17 -16.75 -12.19
N LEU A 93 -5.18 -16.16 -11.53
CA LEU A 93 -4.48 -14.95 -11.98
C LEU A 93 -2.99 -15.09 -11.67
N VAL A 94 -2.17 -14.94 -12.70
CA VAL A 94 -0.71 -14.96 -12.64
C VAL A 94 -0.17 -13.74 -13.39
N GLY A 95 0.57 -12.89 -12.70
CA GLY A 95 1.14 -11.67 -13.29
C GLY A 95 1.13 -10.49 -12.34
N THR A 96 1.37 -9.30 -12.88
CA THR A 96 1.44 -8.08 -12.08
C THR A 96 0.61 -6.94 -12.66
N LEU A 97 0.10 -6.08 -11.78
CA LEU A 97 -0.40 -4.75 -12.11
C LEU A 97 0.42 -3.72 -11.33
N ASN A 98 0.99 -2.76 -12.02
CA ASN A 98 1.80 -1.69 -11.43
C ASN A 98 0.97 -0.42 -11.31
N PHE A 99 1.10 0.28 -10.18
CA PHE A 99 0.33 1.48 -9.87
C PHE A 99 1.26 2.61 -9.45
N ALA A 100 0.91 3.83 -9.86
CA ALA A 100 1.54 5.05 -9.35
C ALA A 100 0.53 6.21 -9.33
N GLY A 101 0.51 6.99 -8.26
CA GLY A 101 -0.37 8.16 -8.18
C GLY A 101 -0.51 8.78 -6.80
N ALA A 102 -1.14 9.95 -6.78
CA ALA A 102 -1.52 10.63 -5.55
C ALA A 102 -2.78 10.00 -4.95
N ASP A 103 -2.81 9.95 -3.62
CA ASP A 103 -3.87 9.39 -2.80
C ASP A 103 -4.33 10.41 -1.75
N PRO A 104 -5.24 11.32 -2.14
CA PRO A 104 -5.76 12.34 -1.23
C PRO A 104 -6.68 11.67 -0.20
N LEU A 105 -6.13 11.37 0.99
CA LEU A 105 -6.75 10.57 2.05
C LEU A 105 -8.08 11.12 2.58
N MET A 106 -8.36 12.40 2.34
CA MET A 106 -9.61 13.05 2.75
C MET A 106 -10.80 12.69 1.85
N ASN A 107 -10.57 12.14 0.66
CA ASN A 107 -11.61 11.73 -0.26
C ASN A 107 -12.09 10.31 0.04
N LYS A 108 -13.41 10.07 -0.06
CA LYS A 108 -14.00 8.73 0.15
C LYS A 108 -13.58 7.71 -0.91
N THR A 109 -13.36 8.17 -2.14
CA THR A 109 -12.95 7.37 -3.29
C THR A 109 -11.84 8.09 -4.02
N ARG A 110 -10.84 7.34 -4.50
CA ARG A 110 -9.57 7.87 -5.02
C ARG A 110 -9.16 6.99 -6.20
N ASP A 111 -8.74 7.63 -7.29
CA ASP A 111 -8.34 6.96 -8.51
C ASP A 111 -6.81 6.94 -8.61
N LEU A 112 -6.23 5.75 -8.76
CA LEU A 112 -4.80 5.57 -9.01
C LEU A 112 -4.60 4.96 -10.39
N SER A 113 -3.57 5.43 -11.11
CA SER A 113 -3.28 4.95 -12.45
C SER A 113 -2.65 3.56 -12.41
N VAL A 114 -3.16 2.65 -13.23
CA VAL A 114 -2.44 1.44 -13.63
C VAL A 114 -1.43 1.85 -14.70
N ILE A 115 -0.14 1.70 -14.42
CA ILE A 115 0.96 2.17 -15.27
C ILE A 115 1.63 1.06 -16.09
N GLY A 116 1.14 -0.18 -15.96
CA GLY A 116 1.57 -1.32 -16.77
C GLY A 116 1.33 -2.65 -16.07
N GLY A 117 1.52 -3.76 -16.78
CA GLY A 117 1.36 -5.10 -16.22
C GLY A 117 2.20 -6.18 -16.87
N THR A 118 2.22 -7.36 -16.26
CA THR A 118 2.91 -8.55 -16.74
C THR A 118 2.00 -9.78 -16.65
N GLY A 119 2.37 -10.88 -17.32
CA GLY A 119 1.60 -12.14 -17.30
C GLY A 119 0.21 -11.96 -17.88
N ASP A 120 -0.82 -12.37 -17.13
CA ASP A 120 -2.24 -12.22 -17.50
C ASP A 120 -2.68 -10.75 -17.72
N PHE A 121 -1.82 -9.79 -17.35
CA PHE A 121 -2.02 -8.36 -17.49
C PHE A 121 -0.98 -7.69 -18.41
N PHE A 122 -0.26 -8.47 -19.24
CA PHE A 122 0.74 -7.94 -20.16
C PHE A 122 0.14 -6.98 -21.20
N MET A 123 0.92 -5.94 -21.55
CA MET A 123 0.61 -4.73 -22.35
C MET A 123 0.17 -3.55 -21.48
#